data_AF-A0A533U1H8-F1
#
_entry.id   AF-A0A533U1H8-F1
#
_cell.length_a   1.000
_cell.length_b   1.000
_cell.length_c   1.000
_cell.angle_alpha   90.00
_cell.angle_beta   90.00
_cell.angle_gamma   90.00
#
_symmetry.space_group_name_H-M   'P 1'
#
loop_
_entity.id
_entity.type
_entity.pdbx_description
1 polymer ?
#
loop_
_entity_poly.entity_id
_entity_poly.type
_entity_poly.pdbx_seq_one_letter_code
_entity_poly.pdbx_strand_id
1 'polypeptide(L)'
;MTFVDTGEDTATRGRLKRLAKYLKPGETLCFTYVNGVDDINILAEIDFHKKQGKHASVFAVILPDRHGSLMINAEPVKKSSK
;
A
#
# COMPACT_ATOMS: atom_id res chain seq x y z
N MET A 1 17.71 -12.60 -8.99
CA MET A 1 16.64 -12.51 -7.97
C MET A 1 17.14 -13.21 -6.72
N THR A 2 17.13 -12.53 -5.56
CA THR A 2 17.66 -13.08 -4.30
C THR A 2 16.50 -13.37 -3.36
N PHE A 3 16.41 -14.62 -2.89
CA PHE A 3 15.47 -15.02 -1.86
C PHE A 3 16.17 -15.06 -0.51
N VAL A 4 15.59 -14.42 0.49
CA VAL A 4 16.15 -14.35 1.83
C VAL A 4 15.13 -14.90 2.81
N ASP A 5 15.51 -15.96 3.51
CA ASP A 5 14.75 -16.41 4.67
C ASP A 5 14.82 -15.33 5.76
N THR A 6 13.64 -14.81 6.11
CA THR A 6 13.48 -13.78 7.12
C THR A 6 12.75 -14.29 8.36
N GLY A 7 12.58 -15.61 8.50
CA GLY A 7 11.93 -16.30 9.63
C GLY A 7 10.41 -16.32 9.53
N GLU A 8 9.81 -17.41 9.98
CA GLU A 8 8.36 -17.66 9.92
C GLU A 8 7.56 -16.62 10.72
N ASP A 9 7.87 -16.45 12.01
CA ASP A 9 7.13 -15.57 12.93
C ASP A 9 7.51 -14.08 12.84
N THR A 10 8.26 -13.69 11.82
CA THR A 10 8.79 -12.32 11.74
C THR A 10 7.78 -11.37 11.07
N ALA A 11 7.38 -10.32 11.79
CA ALA A 11 6.54 -9.26 11.24
C ALA A 11 7.27 -8.42 10.17
N THR A 12 6.52 -7.68 9.34
CA THR A 12 7.02 -6.91 8.18
C THR A 12 8.27 -6.06 8.47
N ARG A 13 8.25 -5.26 9.54
CA ARG A 13 9.40 -4.43 9.95
C ARG A 13 10.64 -5.27 10.29
N GLY A 14 10.43 -6.42 10.95
CA GLY A 14 11.51 -7.34 11.31
C GLY A 14 12.15 -7.95 10.06
N ARG A 15 11.35 -8.27 9.04
CA ARG A 15 11.84 -8.76 7.75
C ARG A 15 12.72 -7.71 7.06
N LEU A 16 12.27 -6.46 7.01
CA LEU A 16 13.07 -5.36 6.45
C LEU A 16 14.39 -5.15 7.22
N LYS A 17 14.37 -5.18 8.56
CA LYS A 17 15.58 -5.06 9.38
C LYS A 17 16.60 -6.17 9.06
N ARG A 18 16.15 -7.41 8.84
CA ARG A 18 17.01 -8.55 8.48
C ARG A 18 17.62 -8.40 7.08
N LEU A 19 16.97 -7.66 6.19
CA LEU A 19 17.48 -7.35 4.85
C LEU A 19 18.57 -6.26 4.83
N ALA A 20 18.73 -5.48 5.91
CA ALA A 20 19.64 -4.33 5.95
C ALA A 20 21.08 -4.64 5.49
N LYS A 21 21.57 -5.87 5.74
CA LYS A 21 22.91 -6.32 5.32
C LYS A 21 23.10 -6.42 3.80
N TYR A 22 22.01 -6.47 3.03
CA TYR A 22 22.04 -6.51 1.56
C TYR A 22 21.78 -5.14 0.93
N LEU A 23 21.42 -4.14 1.74
CA LEU A 23 21.11 -2.80 1.27
C LEU A 23 22.36 -1.94 1.32
N LYS A 24 22.48 -1.04 0.34
CA LYS A 24 23.56 -0.06 0.35
C LYS A 24 23.26 1.02 1.38
N PRO A 25 24.18 1.30 2.31
CA PRO A 25 23.97 2.34 3.32
C PRO A 25 23.72 3.70 2.68
N GLY A 26 22.69 4.40 3.15
CA GLY A 26 22.36 5.76 2.69
C GLY A 26 21.64 5.86 1.34
N GLU A 27 21.41 4.76 0.63
CA GLU A 27 20.62 4.77 -0.60
C GLU A 27 19.11 4.54 -0.32
N THR A 28 18.27 5.25 -1.07
CA THR A 28 16.82 5.02 -1.10
C THR A 28 16.50 3.70 -1.80
N LEU A 29 15.46 3.01 -1.34
CA LEU A 29 14.93 1.80 -1.98
C LEU A 29 13.42 1.91 -2.19
N CYS A 30 12.90 1.16 -3.16
CA CYS A 30 11.46 0.91 -3.30
C CYS A 30 11.11 -0.37 -2.52
N PHE A 31 10.03 -0.31 -1.73
CA PHE A 31 9.53 -1.43 -0.95
C PHE A 31 8.03 -1.58 -1.16
N THR A 32 7.57 -2.79 -1.50
CA THR A 32 6.16 -3.09 -1.76
C THR A 32 5.81 -4.52 -1.32
N TYR A 33 4.53 -4.83 -1.29
CA TYR A 33 4.01 -6.18 -1.09
C TYR A 33 3.89 -6.91 -2.43
N VAL A 34 4.16 -8.21 -2.43
CA VAL A 34 4.15 -9.04 -3.66
C VAL A 34 2.76 -9.37 -4.19
N ASN A 35 1.71 -9.05 -3.43
CA ASN A 35 0.32 -9.36 -3.75
C ASN A 35 -0.47 -8.16 -4.30
N GLY A 36 0.17 -7.00 -4.46
CA GLY A 36 -0.43 -5.83 -5.08
C GLY A 36 0.04 -5.68 -6.53
N VAL A 37 -0.90 -5.46 -7.45
CA VAL A 37 -0.63 -5.09 -8.84
C VAL A 37 -1.49 -3.88 -9.16
N ASP A 38 -0.89 -2.88 -9.78
CA ASP A 38 -1.51 -1.61 -10.13
C ASP A 38 -0.73 -0.95 -11.27
N ASP A 39 -1.28 0.06 -11.92
CA ASP A 39 -0.67 0.78 -13.06
C ASP A 39 0.18 2.01 -12.66
N ILE A 40 0.75 1.94 -11.45
CA ILE A 40 1.49 3.04 -10.80
C ILE A 40 2.74 3.42 -11.61
N ASN A 41 2.93 4.73 -11.81
CA ASN A 41 4.18 5.28 -12.35
C ASN A 41 5.27 5.36 -11.25
N ILE A 42 6.04 4.28 -11.11
CA ILE A 42 7.11 4.17 -10.12
C ILE A 42 8.19 5.25 -10.29
N LEU A 43 8.50 5.67 -11.53
CA LEU A 43 9.50 6.70 -11.78
C LEU A 43 9.07 8.06 -11.22
N ALA A 44 7.79 8.41 -11.40
CA ALA A 44 7.22 9.63 -10.83
C ALA A 44 7.25 9.62 -9.30
N GLU A 45 6.98 8.47 -8.68
CA GLU A 45 7.05 8.30 -7.21
C GLU A 45 8.48 8.45 -6.67
N ILE A 46 9.48 7.91 -7.38
CA ILE A 46 10.89 8.07 -7.02
C ILE A 46 11.30 9.55 -7.11
N ASP A 47 10.91 10.24 -8.18
CA ASP A 47 11.22 11.66 -8.35
C ASP A 47 10.50 12.53 -7.31
N PHE A 48 9.26 12.19 -6.98
CA PHE A 48 8.52 12.81 -5.90
C PHE A 48 9.25 12.65 -4.56
N HIS A 49 9.64 11.42 -4.19
CA HIS A 49 10.36 11.13 -2.96
C HIS A 49 11.64 11.98 -2.83
N LYS A 50 12.45 12.00 -3.89
CA LYS A 50 13.71 12.78 -3.94
C LYS A 50 13.47 14.27 -3.72
N LYS A 51 12.38 14.83 -4.24
CA LYS A 51 12.01 16.24 -4.07
C LYS A 51 11.54 16.58 -2.65
N GLN A 52 10.92 15.63 -1.94
CA GLN A 52 10.39 15.88 -0.59
C GLN A 52 11.47 15.97 0.50
N GLY A 53 12.62 15.33 0.30
CA GLY A 53 13.70 15.30 1.31
C GLY A 53 13.28 14.65 2.64
N LYS A 54 12.27 13.77 2.62
CA LYS A 54 11.78 13.03 3.79
C LYS A 54 12.37 11.63 3.83
N HIS A 55 12.34 10.98 4.99
CA HIS A 55 12.85 9.61 5.16
C HIS A 55 12.05 8.55 4.39
N ALA A 56 10.77 8.79 4.14
CA ALA A 56 9.89 7.87 3.42
C ALA A 56 8.77 8.63 2.72
N SER A 57 8.28 8.06 1.63
CA SER A 57 7.02 8.40 0.98
C SER A 57 6.22 7.12 0.77
N VAL A 58 4.90 7.25 0.74
CA VAL A 58 3.98 6.13 0.54
C VAL A 58 3.00 6.49 -0.56
N PHE A 59 2.74 5.54 -1.46
CA PHE A 59 1.70 5.67 -2.46
C PHE A 59 0.37 5.20 -1.85
N ALA A 60 -0.66 6.04 -1.90
CA ALA A 60 -1.99 5.72 -1.38
C ALA A 60 -2.87 5.21 -2.52
N VAL A 61 -3.51 4.06 -2.31
CA VAL A 61 -4.48 3.45 -3.23
C VAL A 61 -5.88 3.48 -2.63
N ILE A 62 -6.89 3.63 -3.48
CA ILE A 62 -8.29 3.40 -3.09
C ILE A 62 -8.54 1.89 -3.18
N LEU A 63 -8.90 1.28 -2.06
CA LEU A 63 -9.30 -0.13 -2.08
C LEU A 63 -10.70 -0.26 -2.70
N PRO A 64 -10.93 -1.27 -3.56
CA PRO A 64 -12.26 -1.56 -4.04
C PRO A 64 -13.18 -1.87 -2.86
N ASP A 65 -14.43 -1.40 -2.95
CA ASP A 65 -15.43 -1.62 -1.93
C ASP A 65 -15.65 -3.13 -1.73
N ARG A 66 -15.53 -3.60 -0.49
CA ARG A 66 -15.69 -5.01 -0.12
C ARG A 66 -17.11 -5.39 0.24
N HIS A 67 -17.97 -4.40 0.51
CA HIS A 67 -19.30 -4.63 1.07
C HIS A 67 -20.46 -4.21 0.17
N GLY A 68 -20.17 -3.78 -1.06
CA GLY A 68 -21.18 -3.34 -2.02
C GLY A 68 -21.76 -1.99 -1.62
N SER A 69 -21.71 -1.03 -2.53
CA SER A 69 -22.23 0.30 -2.27
C SER A 69 -23.76 0.30 -2.32
N LEU A 70 -24.41 0.54 -1.19
CA LEU A 70 -25.86 0.74 -1.14
C LEU A 70 -26.17 2.20 -1.48
N MET A 71 -26.63 2.45 -2.70
CA MET A 71 -27.16 3.75 -3.10
C MET A 71 -28.62 3.85 -2.65
N ILE A 72 -28.88 4.56 -1.54
CA ILE A 72 -30.24 4.84 -1.09
C ILE A 72 -30.75 6.07 -1.84
N ASN A 73 -31.63 5.83 -2.82
CA ASN A 73 -32.45 6.90 -3.39
C ASN A 73 -33.60 7.17 -2.41
N ALA A 74 -33.71 8.39 -1.90
CA ALA A 74 -34.77 8.78 -0.98
C ALA A 74 -36.12 8.88 -1.72
N GLU A 75 -36.83 7.76 -1.86
CA GLU A 75 -38.27 7.80 -2.13
C GLU A 75 -39.04 7.85 -0.81
N PRO A 76 -39.96 8.81 -0.62
CA PRO A 76 -40.77 8.88 0.59
C PRO A 76 -41.72 7.66 0.66
N VAL A 77 -41.53 6.85 1.71
CA VAL A 77 -42.42 5.72 2.04
C VAL A 77 -43.82 6.25 2.37
N LYS A 78 -44.80 6.01 1.50
CA LYS A 78 -46.22 6.24 1.82
C LYS A 78 -46.68 5.16 2.82
N LYS A 79 -47.09 5.58 4.02
CA LYS A 79 -47.77 4.71 4.99
C LYS A 79 -49.10 4.23 4.38
N SER A 80 -49.25 2.92 4.19
CA SER A 80 -50.55 2.26 4.01
C SER A 80 -51.09 1.88 5.38
N SER A 81 -52.05 2.64 5.91
CA SER A 81 -52.87 2.18 7.03
C SER A 81 -53.88 1.17 6.49
N LYS A 82 -53.94 -0.03 7.07
CA LYS A 82 -55.20 -0.79 7.13
C LYS A 82 -56.12 -0.12 8.15
#